data_AF-A0A936DVI3-F1
#
_entry.id   AF-A0A936DVI3-F1
#
_cell.length_a   1.000
_cell.length_b   1.000
_cell.length_c   1.000
_cell.angle_alpha   90.00
_cell.angle_beta   90.00
_cell.angle_gamma   90.00
#
_symmetry.space_group_name_H-M   'P 1'
#
loop_
_entity.id
_entity.type
_entity.pdbx_description
1 polymer ?
#
loop_
_entity_poly.entity_id
_entity_poly.type
_entity_poly.pdbx_seq_one_letter_code
_entity_poly.pdbx_strand_id
1 'polypeptide(L)'
;MSTANFFRKRSVNPLINQPINPESEVIDLLTDSDRVSEEMIAKYADPVIRRVLIQRLRLYLGACRTSPVAPESEDLYQTIVLKLINSILTGDGNFLPKTSDEMKRYVAAIAHNVCNDALRIKYPGRHRIKTQIRDLFRRHPKLDSWKSDDQILCGFKAGRADRA
;
A
#
# COMPACT_ATOMS: atom_id res chain seq x y z
N MET A 1 -31.27 60.46 -12.08
CA MET A 1 -31.04 60.24 -10.64
C MET A 1 -32.19 59.43 -10.07
N SER A 2 -32.02 58.11 -9.90
CA SER A 2 -32.79 57.31 -8.92
C SER A 2 -32.20 55.91 -8.86
N THR A 3 -31.72 55.53 -7.69
CA THR A 3 -31.02 54.29 -7.37
C THR A 3 -32.01 53.15 -7.16
N ALA A 4 -31.91 52.11 -8.00
CA ALA A 4 -32.54 50.82 -7.76
C ALA A 4 -31.62 49.96 -6.88
N ASN A 5 -32.17 49.27 -5.86
CA ASN A 5 -31.70 47.95 -5.41
C ASN A 5 -32.68 47.30 -4.42
N PHE A 6 -33.66 46.60 -5.01
CA PHE A 6 -33.95 45.17 -4.83
C PHE A 6 -33.54 44.49 -3.50
N PHE A 7 -34.42 44.53 -2.49
CA PHE A 7 -34.39 43.62 -1.34
C PHE A 7 -34.94 42.24 -1.75
N ARG A 8 -34.06 41.26 -1.98
CA ARG A 8 -34.46 39.86 -2.18
C ARG A 8 -34.26 39.09 -0.86
N LYS A 9 -35.38 38.64 -0.29
CA LYS A 9 -35.46 37.73 0.86
C LYS A 9 -34.51 36.53 0.66
N ARG A 10 -33.62 36.26 1.62
CA ARG A 10 -32.99 34.95 1.79
C ARG A 10 -33.56 34.29 3.04
N SER A 11 -34.38 33.28 2.77
CA SER A 11 -34.84 32.23 3.66
C SER A 11 -33.70 31.69 4.52
N VAL A 12 -33.84 31.77 5.84
CA VAL A 12 -33.07 30.95 6.77
C VAL A 12 -33.77 29.60 6.81
N ASN A 13 -33.22 28.61 6.10
CA ASN A 13 -33.61 27.21 6.31
C ASN A 13 -32.58 26.53 7.23
N PRO A 14 -33.04 25.81 8.26
CA PRO A 14 -32.21 25.07 9.19
C PRO A 14 -31.82 23.76 8.50
N LEU A 15 -30.63 23.73 7.92
CA LEU A 15 -30.13 22.51 7.31
C LEU A 15 -29.11 21.83 8.23
N ILE A 16 -29.62 20.74 8.81
CA ILE A 16 -29.00 19.42 8.76
C ILE A 16 -27.98 19.15 9.89
N ASN A 17 -28.51 18.48 10.91
CA ASN A 17 -27.85 17.36 11.56
C ASN A 17 -27.21 16.46 10.49
N GLN A 18 -25.92 16.62 10.23
CA GLN A 18 -25.12 15.55 9.65
C GLN A 18 -24.53 14.74 10.81
N PRO A 19 -24.62 13.41 10.78
CA PRO A 19 -24.02 12.59 11.81
C PRO A 19 -22.51 12.87 11.84
N ILE A 20 -22.02 13.20 13.03
CA ILE A 20 -20.60 13.23 13.36
C ILE A 20 -20.03 11.88 12.93
N ASN A 21 -19.25 11.90 11.85
CA ASN A 21 -18.60 10.71 11.32
C ASN A 21 -17.48 10.33 12.31
N PRO A 22 -17.46 9.11 12.90
CA PRO A 22 -16.46 8.74 13.91
C PRO A 22 -15.04 8.57 13.35
N GLU A 23 -14.80 8.89 12.07
CA GLU A 23 -13.52 8.72 11.40
C GLU A 23 -12.61 9.97 11.45
N SER A 24 -13.10 11.12 11.92
CA SER A 24 -12.29 12.35 12.01
C SER A 24 -11.59 12.56 13.36
N GLU A 25 -11.77 11.66 14.32
CA GLU A 25 -11.21 11.78 15.69
C GLU A 25 -9.83 11.11 15.85
N VAL A 26 -9.20 10.72 14.73
CA VAL A 26 -7.94 9.93 14.78
C VAL A 26 -6.70 10.83 14.90
N ILE A 27 -6.80 12.15 14.71
CA ILE A 27 -5.61 13.01 14.51
C ILE A 27 -5.38 14.05 15.64
N ASP A 28 -6.25 14.16 16.64
CA ASP A 28 -6.11 15.18 17.72
C ASP A 28 -5.48 14.69 19.04
N LEU A 29 -4.87 13.49 19.07
CA LEU A 29 -4.24 12.94 20.29
C LEU A 29 -2.74 12.64 20.13
N LEU A 30 -2.00 13.61 19.58
CA LEU A 30 -0.52 13.61 19.46
C LEU A 30 0.23 13.73 20.81
N THR A 31 -0.38 13.32 21.93
CA THR A 31 0.22 13.33 23.28
C THR A 31 0.10 12.01 24.04
N ASP A 32 -0.42 10.94 23.40
CA ASP A 32 -0.45 9.55 23.91
C ASP A 32 0.12 8.57 22.84
N SER A 33 1.18 9.01 22.16
CA SER A 33 1.72 8.48 20.89
C SER A 33 1.94 6.96 20.85
N ASP A 34 2.37 6.35 21.97
CA ASP A 34 2.72 4.92 21.98
C ASP A 34 1.48 4.02 21.99
N ARG A 35 0.43 4.39 22.73
CA ARG A 35 -0.79 3.57 22.87
C ARG A 35 -1.63 3.61 21.60
N VAL A 36 -1.71 4.79 20.98
CA VAL A 36 -2.39 4.98 19.69
C VAL A 36 -1.65 4.21 18.59
N SER A 37 -0.32 4.17 18.63
CA SER A 37 0.50 3.40 17.69
C SER A 37 0.29 1.90 17.85
N GLU A 38 0.26 1.38 19.08
CA GLU A 38 0.01 -0.05 19.34
C GLU A 38 -1.37 -0.50 18.87
N GLU A 39 -2.42 0.26 19.20
CA GLU A 39 -3.79 -0.10 18.80
C GLU A 39 -3.97 -0.02 17.28
N MET A 40 -3.39 0.99 16.64
CA MET A 40 -3.41 1.12 15.18
C MET A 40 -2.68 -0.04 14.50
N ILE A 41 -1.52 -0.45 15.02
CA ILE A 41 -0.75 -1.58 14.50
C ILE A 41 -1.54 -2.88 14.66
N ALA A 42 -2.07 -3.14 15.86
CA ALA A 42 -2.80 -4.37 16.15
C ALA A 42 -4.09 -4.49 15.31
N LYS A 43 -4.83 -3.39 15.14
CA LYS A 43 -6.15 -3.39 14.49
C LYS A 43 -6.06 -3.37 12.97
N TYR A 44 -5.13 -2.59 12.39
CA TYR A 44 -5.08 -2.35 10.95
C TYR A 44 -3.85 -2.95 10.27
N ALA A 45 -2.68 -2.91 10.93
CA ALA A 45 -1.43 -3.35 10.30
C ALA A 45 -1.25 -4.87 10.36
N ASP A 46 -1.37 -5.48 11.55
CA ASP A 46 -1.20 -6.93 11.76
C ASP A 46 -1.94 -7.81 10.74
N PRO A 47 -3.26 -7.64 10.49
CA PRO A 47 -3.98 -8.50 9.54
C PRO A 47 -3.46 -8.34 8.10
N VAL A 48 -3.01 -7.15 7.73
CA VAL A 48 -2.44 -6.89 6.39
C VAL A 48 -1.06 -7.51 6.26
N ILE A 49 -0.19 -7.32 7.26
CA ILE A 49 1.16 -7.87 7.27
C ILE A 49 1.10 -9.40 7.20
N ARG A 50 0.29 -10.03 8.06
CA ARG A 50 0.12 -11.49 8.05
C ARG A 50 -0.39 -12.00 6.71
N ARG A 51 -1.38 -11.33 6.11
CA ARG A 51 -1.89 -11.69 4.78
C ARG A 51 -0.80 -11.63 3.72
N VAL A 52 -0.01 -10.56 3.68
CA VAL A 52 1.09 -10.40 2.72
C VAL A 52 2.16 -11.46 2.94
N LEU A 53 2.60 -11.70 4.17
CA LEU A 53 3.59 -12.73 4.49
C LEU A 53 3.13 -14.11 4.05
N ILE A 54 1.88 -14.49 4.38
CA ILE A 54 1.31 -15.77 3.98
C ILE A 54 1.29 -15.90 2.46
N GLN A 55 0.75 -14.92 1.75
CA GLN A 55 0.66 -14.96 0.29
C GLN A 55 2.04 -15.06 -0.35
N ARG A 56 2.98 -14.22 0.09
CA ARG A 56 4.32 -14.14 -0.50
C ARG A 56 5.09 -15.41 -0.19
N LEU A 57 5.25 -15.76 1.08
CA LEU A 57 6.04 -16.93 1.47
C LEU A 57 5.45 -18.20 0.88
N ARG A 58 4.12 -18.40 0.86
CA ARG A 58 3.50 -19.58 0.23
C ARG A 58 3.75 -19.66 -1.28
N LEU A 59 3.64 -18.54 -2.00
CA LEU A 59 3.93 -18.51 -3.44
C LEU A 59 5.39 -18.88 -3.76
N TYR A 60 6.33 -18.60 -2.84
CA TYR A 60 7.74 -18.95 -3.03
C TYR A 60 8.08 -20.36 -2.51
N LEU A 61 7.44 -20.80 -1.43
CA LEU A 61 7.62 -22.15 -0.88
C LEU A 61 7.01 -23.22 -1.79
N GLY A 62 5.92 -22.92 -2.50
CA GLY A 62 5.39 -23.80 -3.54
C GLY A 62 6.42 -24.13 -4.64
N ALA A 63 7.40 -23.25 -4.86
CA ALA A 63 8.50 -23.44 -5.80
C ALA A 63 9.79 -24.01 -5.16
N CYS A 64 9.91 -23.98 -3.82
CA CYS A 64 11.11 -24.41 -3.09
C CYS A 64 10.67 -25.25 -1.88
N ARG A 65 10.53 -26.56 -2.08
CA ARG A 65 10.07 -27.52 -1.06
C ARG A 65 11.17 -27.86 -0.05
N THR A 66 11.42 -26.97 0.91
CA THR A 66 12.06 -27.29 2.21
C THR A 66 11.69 -26.22 3.22
N SER A 67 11.30 -26.63 4.43
CA SER A 67 10.65 -25.77 5.45
C SER A 67 11.63 -25.25 6.51
N PRO A 68 11.90 -23.93 6.52
CA PRO A 68 12.27 -23.16 7.71
C PRO A 68 11.41 -21.88 7.84
N VAL A 69 10.10 -21.98 7.60
CA VAL A 69 9.20 -20.84 7.33
C VAL A 69 8.91 -19.97 8.55
N ALA A 70 8.79 -20.59 9.73
CA ALA A 70 8.39 -19.89 10.94
C ALA A 70 9.38 -18.80 11.38
N PRO A 71 10.71 -19.06 11.51
CA PRO A 71 11.65 -18.03 11.94
C PRO A 71 11.78 -16.88 10.92
N GLU A 72 11.89 -17.20 9.63
CA GLU A 72 12.00 -16.16 8.60
C GLU A 72 10.74 -15.28 8.52
N SER A 73 9.54 -15.85 8.73
CA SER A 73 8.31 -15.07 8.70
C SER A 73 8.19 -14.10 9.88
N GLU A 74 8.70 -14.49 11.05
CA GLU A 74 8.69 -13.67 12.26
C GLU A 74 9.69 -12.51 12.14
N ASP A 75 10.90 -12.79 11.66
CA ASP A 75 11.92 -11.76 11.41
C ASP A 75 11.41 -10.69 10.41
N LEU A 76 10.73 -11.13 9.34
CA LEU A 76 10.12 -10.22 8.37
C LEU A 76 8.97 -9.44 8.98
N TYR A 77 8.14 -10.07 9.81
CA TYR A 77 7.06 -9.39 10.53
C TYR A 77 7.61 -8.25 11.39
N GLN A 78 8.60 -8.55 12.23
CA GLN A 78 9.25 -7.55 13.11
C GLN A 78 9.91 -6.44 12.30
N THR A 79 10.60 -6.78 11.20
CA THR A 79 11.20 -5.78 10.29
C THR A 79 10.15 -4.84 9.69
N ILE A 80 8.98 -5.36 9.30
CA ILE A 80 7.89 -4.55 8.74
C ILE A 80 7.32 -3.61 9.81
N VAL A 81 7.08 -4.11 11.02
CA VAL A 81 6.59 -3.31 12.15
C VAL A 81 7.59 -2.21 12.52
N LEU A 82 8.89 -2.52 12.60
CA LEU A 82 9.92 -1.52 12.86
C LEU A 82 9.97 -0.43 11.79
N LYS A 83 9.87 -0.79 10.51
CA LYS A 83 9.81 0.19 9.41
C LYS A 83 8.56 1.06 9.50
N LEU A 84 7.43 0.48 9.89
CA LEU A 84 6.17 1.21 10.07
C LEU A 84 6.28 2.20 11.23
N ILE A 85 6.78 1.77 12.39
CA ILE A 85 7.01 2.64 13.55
C ILE A 85 7.98 3.76 13.19
N ASN A 86 9.11 3.43 12.54
CA ASN A 86 10.07 4.45 12.09
C ASN A 86 9.42 5.45 11.13
N SER A 87 8.55 5.00 10.22
CA SER A 87 7.86 5.92 9.29
C SER A 87 6.89 6.87 10.00
N ILE A 88 6.25 6.42 11.08
CA ILE A 88 5.34 7.23 11.90
C ILE A 88 6.14 8.21 12.76
N LEU A 89 7.20 7.73 13.44
CA LEU A 89 8.01 8.51 14.37
C LEU A 89 8.90 9.54 13.67
N THR A 90 9.50 9.18 12.53
CA THR A 90 10.42 10.09 11.81
C THR A 90 9.65 11.17 11.07
N GLY A 91 8.33 11.03 10.93
CA GLY A 91 7.47 12.04 10.32
C GLY A 91 7.99 12.45 8.94
N ASP A 92 8.49 11.49 8.14
CA ASP A 92 8.84 11.74 6.75
C ASP A 92 7.57 12.27 6.06
N GLY A 93 7.47 13.59 5.93
CA GLY A 93 6.25 14.40 5.82
C GLY A 93 5.41 14.22 4.56
N ASN A 94 5.44 13.04 3.92
CA ASN A 94 4.69 12.73 2.72
C ASN A 94 3.57 11.72 2.90
N PHE A 95 3.40 11.07 4.06
CA PHE A 95 2.25 10.20 4.26
C PHE A 95 1.91 9.93 5.73
N LEU A 96 1.13 10.84 6.34
CA LEU A 96 0.25 10.42 7.43
C LEU A 96 -1.02 9.85 6.79
N PRO A 97 -1.34 8.55 6.96
CA PRO A 97 -2.56 7.99 6.43
C PRO A 97 -3.75 8.70 7.08
N LYS A 98 -4.59 9.34 6.26
CA LYS A 98 -5.77 10.07 6.74
C LYS A 98 -6.98 9.15 6.90
N THR A 99 -6.92 7.97 6.30
CA THR A 99 -7.98 6.97 6.32
C THR A 99 -7.44 5.58 6.64
N SER A 100 -8.31 4.72 7.16
CA SER A 100 -7.96 3.33 7.46
C SER A 100 -7.52 2.55 6.21
N ASP A 101 -8.05 2.87 5.03
CA ASP A 101 -7.69 2.23 3.77
C ASP A 101 -6.34 2.71 3.21
N GLU A 102 -6.03 3.99 3.37
CA GLU A 102 -4.69 4.52 3.09
C GLU A 102 -3.63 3.84 3.97
N MET A 103 -3.94 3.64 5.25
CA MET A 103 -3.07 2.91 6.17
C MET A 103 -2.84 1.47 5.70
N LYS A 104 -3.91 0.73 5.38
CA LYS A 104 -3.78 -0.65 4.86
C LYS A 104 -2.94 -0.71 3.59
N ARG A 105 -3.12 0.23 2.65
CA ARG A 105 -2.34 0.30 1.41
C ARG A 105 -0.87 0.57 1.69
N TYR A 106 -0.58 1.49 2.60
CA TYR A 106 0.77 1.83 3.00
C TYR A 106 1.48 0.66 3.69
N VAL A 107 0.82 0.02 4.66
CA VAL A 107 1.31 -1.18 5.32
C VAL A 107 1.56 -2.30 4.31
N ALA A 108 0.63 -2.53 3.37
CA ALA A 108 0.81 -3.52 2.31
C ALA A 108 2.04 -3.19 1.44
N ALA A 109 2.26 -1.93 1.09
CA ALA A 109 3.42 -1.51 0.32
C ALA A 109 4.74 -1.79 1.06
N ILE A 110 4.83 -1.43 2.35
CA ILE A 110 6.01 -1.75 3.18
C ILE A 110 6.22 -3.26 3.26
N ALA A 111 5.16 -4.03 3.56
CA ALA A 111 5.23 -5.48 3.67
C ALA A 111 5.71 -6.13 2.37
N HIS A 112 5.19 -5.69 1.23
CA HIS A 112 5.63 -6.16 -0.09
C HIS A 112 7.09 -5.82 -0.35
N ASN A 113 7.54 -4.61 -0.01
CA ASN A 113 8.91 -4.17 -0.21
C ASN A 113 9.89 -4.99 0.64
N VAL A 114 9.61 -5.17 1.94
CA VAL A 114 10.44 -5.99 2.83
C VAL A 114 10.50 -7.44 2.34
N CYS A 115 9.37 -8.02 1.94
CA CYS A 115 9.36 -9.36 1.35
C CYS A 115 10.19 -9.43 0.06
N ASN A 116 10.08 -8.43 -0.81
CA ASN A 116 10.85 -8.37 -2.07
C ASN A 116 12.36 -8.28 -1.80
N ASP A 117 12.77 -7.47 -0.85
CA ASP A 117 14.18 -7.28 -0.48
C ASP A 117 14.77 -8.57 0.10
N ALA A 118 14.05 -9.20 1.04
CA ALA A 118 14.46 -10.47 1.63
C ALA A 118 14.64 -11.56 0.56
N LEU A 119 13.69 -11.66 -0.37
CA LEU A 119 13.76 -12.64 -1.47
C LEU A 119 14.85 -12.32 -2.49
N ARG A 120 15.17 -11.04 -2.69
CA ARG A 120 16.27 -10.62 -3.56
C ARG A 120 17.61 -11.05 -2.98
N ILE A 121 17.78 -10.94 -1.66
CA ILE A 121 18.97 -11.41 -0.94
C ILE A 121 19.04 -12.94 -0.98
N LYS A 122 17.92 -13.62 -0.68
CA LYS A 122 17.86 -15.09 -0.62
C LYS A 122 18.05 -15.78 -1.98
N TYR A 123 17.55 -15.17 -3.07
CA TYR A 123 17.58 -15.75 -4.41
C TYR A 123 18.12 -14.79 -5.48
N PRO A 124 19.42 -14.45 -5.44
CA PRO A 124 20.01 -13.45 -6.33
C PRO A 124 19.95 -13.85 -7.82
N GLY A 125 20.07 -15.14 -8.13
CA GLY A 125 19.95 -15.66 -9.50
C GLY A 125 18.58 -15.37 -10.13
N ARG A 126 17.49 -15.56 -9.36
CA ARG A 126 16.14 -15.21 -9.81
C ARG A 126 15.98 -13.72 -10.04
N HIS A 127 16.52 -12.89 -9.14
CA HIS A 127 16.50 -11.43 -9.30
C HIS A 127 17.23 -10.99 -10.57
N ARG A 128 18.39 -11.61 -10.87
CA ARG A 128 19.15 -11.38 -12.10
C ARG A 128 18.32 -11.70 -13.33
N ILE A 129 17.69 -12.88 -13.40
CA ILE A 129 16.83 -13.27 -14.53
C ILE A 129 15.67 -12.30 -14.71
N LYS A 130 14.96 -11.95 -13.63
CA LYS A 130 13.85 -10.99 -13.68
C LYS A 130 14.30 -9.62 -14.21
N THR A 131 15.50 -9.19 -13.82
CA THR A 131 16.11 -7.94 -14.29
C THR A 131 16.46 -8.02 -15.78
N GLN A 132 17.11 -9.11 -16.21
CA GLN A 132 17.44 -9.35 -17.62
C GLN A 132 16.18 -9.39 -18.50
N ILE A 133 15.11 -10.06 -18.06
CA ILE A 133 13.83 -10.08 -18.78
C ILE A 133 13.27 -8.66 -18.87
N ARG A 134 13.22 -7.90 -17.77
CA ARG A 134 12.73 -6.52 -17.80
C ARG A 134 13.54 -5.65 -18.78
N ASP A 135 14.85 -5.81 -18.78
CA ASP A 135 15.73 -5.07 -19.69
C ASP A 135 15.58 -5.50 -21.15
N LEU A 136 15.25 -6.77 -21.41
CA LEU A 136 14.91 -7.27 -22.75
C LEU A 136 13.64 -6.59 -23.26
N PHE A 137 12.58 -6.56 -22.45
CA PHE A 137 11.32 -5.90 -22.79
C PHE A 137 11.48 -4.39 -22.99
N ARG A 138 12.36 -3.73 -22.23
CA ARG A 138 12.64 -2.30 -22.40
C ARG A 138 13.42 -1.98 -23.68
N ARG A 139 14.35 -2.85 -24.08
CA ARG A 139 15.25 -2.62 -25.24
C ARG A 139 14.67 -3.08 -26.57
N HIS A 140 13.82 -4.11 -26.56
CA HIS A 140 13.39 -4.76 -27.80
C HIS A 140 12.11 -4.12 -28.35
N PRO A 141 12.12 -3.48 -29.53
CA PRO A 141 10.99 -2.68 -30.04
C PRO A 141 9.73 -3.50 -30.37
N LYS A 142 9.86 -4.82 -30.50
CA LYS A 142 8.74 -5.75 -30.77
C LYS A 142 8.07 -6.31 -29.51
N LEU A 143 8.64 -6.07 -28.32
CA LEU A 143 8.12 -6.55 -27.05
C LEU A 143 7.56 -5.37 -26.26
N ASP A 144 6.51 -5.62 -25.47
CA ASP A 144 5.91 -4.62 -24.60
C ASP A 144 5.38 -5.29 -23.32
N SER A 145 5.26 -4.51 -22.25
CA SER A 145 4.67 -4.95 -20.99
C SER A 145 3.61 -3.94 -20.55
N TRP A 146 2.42 -4.42 -20.22
CA TRP A 146 1.30 -3.58 -19.81
C TRP A 146 0.67 -4.10 -18.52
N LYS A 147 0.01 -3.21 -17.80
CA LYS A 147 -0.76 -3.56 -16.60
C LYS A 147 -2.15 -4.00 -17.02
N SER A 148 -2.61 -5.13 -16.49
CA SER A 148 -3.99 -5.61 -16.56
C SER A 148 -4.40 -5.99 -15.14
N ASP A 149 -5.47 -5.38 -14.63
CA ASP A 149 -5.88 -5.48 -13.23
C ASP A 149 -4.68 -5.25 -12.29
N ASP A 150 -4.22 -6.29 -11.60
CA ASP A 150 -3.07 -6.29 -10.67
C ASP A 150 -1.83 -7.02 -11.20
N GLN A 151 -1.83 -7.42 -12.48
CA GLN A 151 -0.75 -8.16 -13.09
C GLN A 151 -0.05 -7.37 -14.19
N ILE A 152 1.25 -7.63 -14.34
CA ILE A 152 2.01 -7.14 -15.49
C ILE A 152 2.01 -8.26 -16.51
N LEU A 153 1.29 -8.04 -17.61
CA LEU A 153 1.32 -8.90 -18.77
C LEU A 153 2.48 -8.48 -19.67
N CYS A 154 3.17 -9.46 -20.25
CA CYS A 154 4.33 -9.26 -21.10
C CYS A 154 4.11 -10.03 -22.40
N GLY A 155 4.32 -9.38 -23.55
CA GLY A 155 4.12 -10.04 -24.84
C GLY A 155 4.65 -9.26 -26.03
N PHE A 156 4.27 -9.70 -27.22
CA PHE A 156 4.58 -8.98 -28.46
C PHE A 156 3.67 -7.77 -28.62
N LYS A 157 4.27 -6.65 -29.03
CA LYS A 157 3.55 -5.39 -29.26
C LYS A 157 2.43 -5.52 -30.29
N ALA A 158 2.62 -6.37 -31.30
CA ALA A 158 1.62 -6.64 -32.35
C ALA A 158 0.35 -7.34 -31.83
N GLY A 159 0.45 -8.11 -30.74
CA GLY A 159 -0.67 -8.86 -30.17
C GLY A 159 -1.58 -8.05 -29.23
N ARG A 160 -1.28 -6.76 -29.02
CA ARG A 160 -2.05 -5.86 -28.15
C ARG A 160 -3.38 -5.42 -28.77
N ALA A 161 -3.48 -5.42 -30.09
CA ALA A 161 -4.64 -4.89 -30.82
C ALA A 161 -5.83 -5.88 -30.94
N ASP A 162 -5.64 -7.15 -30.58
CA ASP A 162 -6.56 -8.22 -30.99
C ASP A 162 -7.37 -8.84 -29.83
N ARG A 163 -7.29 -8.26 -28.63
CA ARG A 163 -7.94 -8.79 -27.40
C ARG A 163 -8.40 -7.71 -26.43
N ALA A 164 -9.00 -6.63 -26.94
CA ALA A 164 -9.78 -5.69 -26.13
C ALA A 164 -11.27 -6.06 -26.23
#